data_AF-A0A328C7E8-F1
#
_entry.id   AF-A0A328C7E8-F1
#
_cell.length_a   1.000
_cell.length_b   1.000
_cell.length_c   1.000
_cell.angle_alpha   90.00
_cell.angle_beta   90.00
_cell.angle_gamma   90.00
#
_symmetry.space_group_name_H-M   'P 1'
#
loop_
_entity.id
_entity.type
_entity.pdbx_description
1 polymer ?
#
loop_
_entity_poly.entity_id
_entity_poly.type
_entity_poly.pdbx_seq_one_letter_code
_entity_poly.pdbx_strand_id
1 'polypeptide(L)' 'MWQKPGELSIYPGLGYEISAMSTRMTPESALSLWQGSPGHNAVILNQEGWTQPWQAIGVGIAGDYAHVWFGHEPDPLR' A
#
# COMPACT_ATOMS: atom_id res chain seq x y z
N MET A 1 -4.95 1.80 -10.18
CA MET A 1 -3.63 1.64 -9.55
C MET A 1 -2.72 2.87 -9.71
N TRP A 2 -3.09 3.91 -10.48
CA TRP A 2 -2.14 4.97 -10.86
C TRP A 2 -2.54 6.41 -10.47
N GLN A 3 -3.72 6.64 -9.90
CA GLN A 3 -4.11 7.98 -9.37
C GLN A 3 -4.42 7.96 -7.87
N LYS A 4 -4.25 6.81 -7.22
CA LYS A 4 -4.32 6.73 -5.77
C LYS A 4 -3.01 7.24 -5.18
N PRO A 5 -3.03 7.81 -3.98
CA PRO A 5 -4.19 8.16 -3.16
C PRO A 5 -4.76 9.56 -3.45
N GLY A 6 -4.43 10.21 -4.58
CA GLY A 6 -4.83 11.59 -4.87
C GLY A 6 -6.35 11.83 -4.90
N GLU A 7 -7.15 10.77 -5.09
CA GLU A 7 -8.61 10.82 -4.97
C GLU A 7 -9.11 10.97 -3.52
N LEU A 8 -8.29 10.60 -2.53
CA LEU A 8 -8.67 10.49 -1.12
C LEU A 8 -7.78 11.34 -0.19
N SER A 9 -6.74 11.97 -0.73
CA SER A 9 -5.74 12.69 0.05
C SER A 9 -5.12 13.83 -0.76
N ILE A 10 -4.44 14.74 -0.05
CA ILE A 10 -3.65 15.82 -0.64
C ILE A 10 -2.25 15.37 -1.11
N TYR A 11 -2.00 14.06 -1.12
CA TYR A 11 -0.70 13.52 -1.48
C TYR A 11 -0.37 13.85 -2.95
N PRO A 12 0.80 14.46 -3.22
CA PRO A 12 1.09 15.07 -4.53
C PRO A 12 1.54 14.07 -5.60
N GLY A 13 1.97 12.88 -5.19
CA GLY A 13 2.55 11.88 -6.08
C GLY A 13 1.59 10.77 -6.48
N LEU A 14 2.12 9.82 -7.26
CA LEU A 14 1.44 8.54 -7.51
C LEU A 14 1.70 7.58 -6.34
N GLY A 15 0.69 6.76 -6.04
CA GLY A 15 0.74 5.69 -5.05
C GLY A 15 0.53 4.32 -5.71
N TYR A 16 1.38 3.37 -5.34
CA TYR A 16 1.33 1.98 -5.81
C TYR A 16 0.61 1.12 -4.77
N GLU A 17 -0.51 0.50 -5.17
CA GLU A 17 -1.43 -0.15 -4.24
C GLU A 17 -1.38 -1.68 -4.33
N ILE A 18 -1.33 -2.35 -3.18
CA ILE A 18 -1.59 -3.79 -3.06
C ILE A 18 -2.83 -4.01 -2.20
N SER A 19 -3.56 -5.09 -2.47
CA SER A 19 -4.85 -5.37 -1.85
C SER A 19 -4.88 -6.77 -1.25
N ALA A 20 -5.60 -6.92 -0.13
CA ALA A 20 -5.87 -8.20 0.49
C ALA A 20 -7.36 -8.33 0.78
N MET A 21 -7.85 -9.57 0.79
CA MET A 21 -9.22 -9.90 1.18
C MET A 21 -9.20 -11.12 2.10
N SER A 22 -10.03 -11.10 3.14
CA SER A 22 -10.21 -12.17 4.12
C SER A 22 -11.62 -12.09 4.70
N THR A 23 -12.22 -13.22 5.06
CA THR A 23 -13.55 -13.29 5.70
C THR A 23 -13.65 -12.58 7.04
N ARG A 24 -12.50 -12.27 7.66
CA ARG A 24 -12.39 -11.36 8.79
C ARG A 24 -11.08 -10.61 8.66
N MET A 25 -11.12 -9.44 8.02
CA MET A 25 -9.92 -8.65 7.82
C MET A 25 -9.43 -8.03 9.14
N THR A 26 -8.17 -8.28 9.46
CA THR A 26 -7.40 -7.57 10.49
C THR A 26 -6.07 -7.07 9.89
N PRO A 27 -5.42 -6.07 10.51
CA PRO A 27 -4.09 -5.63 10.10
C PRO A 27 -3.07 -6.77 9.99
N GLU A 28 -3.09 -7.70 10.94
CA GLU A 28 -2.18 -8.85 10.99
C GLU A 28 -2.45 -9.81 9.83
N SER A 29 -3.73 -10.09 9.54
CA SER A 29 -4.10 -10.94 8.40
C SER A 29 -3.73 -10.29 7.07
N ALA A 30 -3.90 -8.96 6.93
CA ALA A 30 -3.55 -8.22 5.73
C ALA A 30 -2.05 -8.30 5.46
N LEU A 31 -1.23 -8.02 6.48
CA LEU A 31 0.23 -8.09 6.38
C LEU A 31 0.70 -9.52 6.05
N SER A 32 0.13 -10.53 6.72
CA SER A 32 0.48 -11.93 6.45
C SER A 32 0.13 -12.34 5.01
N LEU A 33 -1.03 -11.92 4.49
CA LEU A 33 -1.43 -12.19 3.10
C LEU A 33 -0.52 -11.49 2.09
N TRP A 34 -0.12 -10.24 2.34
CA TRP A 34 0.81 -9.54 1.46
C TRP A 34 2.21 -10.15 1.50
N GLN A 35 2.73 -10.50 2.68
CA GLN A 35 4.03 -11.16 2.83
C GLN A 35 4.06 -12.56 2.21
N GLY A 36 2.94 -13.28 2.23
CA GLY A 36 2.81 -14.61 1.62
C GLY A 36 2.74 -14.62 0.09
N SER A 37 2.56 -13.45 -0.54
CA SER A 37 2.53 -13.32 -2.01
C SER A 37 3.84 -12.66 -2.49
N PRO A 38 4.67 -13.35 -3.30
CA PRO A 38 5.98 -12.82 -3.70
C PRO A 38 5.93 -11.40 -4.28
N GLY A 39 5.00 -11.13 -5.20
CA GLY A 39 4.87 -9.82 -5.82
C GLY A 39 4.44 -8.73 -4.83
N HIS A 40 3.52 -9.01 -3.90
CA HIS A 40 3.13 -8.07 -2.87
C HIS A 40 4.25 -7.84 -1.85
N ASN A 41 4.93 -8.91 -1.43
CA ASN A 41 6.07 -8.83 -0.52
C ASN A 41 7.23 -8.03 -1.13
N ALA A 42 7.47 -8.17 -2.44
CA ALA A 42 8.46 -7.36 -3.17
C ALA A 42 8.12 -5.86 -3.15
N VAL A 43 6.84 -5.48 -3.26
CA VAL A 43 6.40 -4.08 -3.10
C VAL A 43 6.73 -3.59 -1.68
N ILE A 44 6.32 -4.34 -0.65
CA ILE A 44 6.54 -3.99 0.77
C ILE A 44 8.03 -3.81 1.08
N LEU A 45 8.86 -4.75 0.61
CA LEU A 45 10.30 -4.74 0.85
C LEU A 45 11.07 -3.81 -0.09
N ASN A 46 10.39 -3.18 -1.06
CA ASN A 46 11.00 -2.37 -2.12
C ASN A 46 12.09 -3.13 -2.90
N GLN A 47 11.73 -4.31 -3.41
CA GLN A 47 12.59 -5.24 -4.13
C GLN A 47 12.06 -5.50 -5.56
N GLU A 48 12.69 -6.38 -6.33
CA GLU A 48 12.18 -6.88 -7.63
C GLU A 48 11.62 -5.81 -8.59
N GLY A 49 12.46 -4.85 -8.98
CA GLY A 49 12.10 -3.78 -9.93
C GLY A 49 11.59 -2.51 -9.27
N TRP A 50 11.24 -2.56 -7.98
CA TRP A 50 11.07 -1.36 -7.15
C TRP A 50 12.44 -0.89 -6.68
N THR A 51 12.85 0.32 -7.09
CA THR A 51 14.21 0.83 -6.88
C THR A 51 14.25 2.21 -6.22
N GLN A 52 13.11 2.87 -6.14
CA GLN A 52 12.98 4.19 -5.52
C GLN A 52 12.43 4.04 -4.11
N PRO A 53 12.91 4.82 -3.12
CA PRO A 53 12.46 4.68 -1.74
C PRO A 53 10.97 5.00 -1.59
N TRP A 54 10.31 4.27 -0.70
CA TRP A 54 8.98 4.64 -0.21
C TRP A 54 9.12 5.74 0.83
N GLN A 55 8.61 6.93 0.53
CA GLN A 55 8.63 8.09 1.42
C GLN A 55 7.27 8.35 2.09
N ALA A 56 6.20 7.72 1.59
CA ALA A 56 4.88 7.76 2.18
C ALA A 56 4.19 6.40 2.10
N ILE A 57 3.34 6.12 3.08
CA ILE A 57 2.48 4.93 3.14
C ILE A 57 1.11 5.34 3.65
N GLY A 58 0.05 4.75 3.09
CA GLY A 58 -1.29 4.86 3.65
C GLY A 58 -1.99 3.52 3.61
N VAL A 59 -2.76 3.23 4.66
CA VAL A 59 -3.50 1.99 4.85
C VAL A 59 -4.97 2.30 5.06
N GLY A 60 -5.83 1.54 4.40
CA GLY A 60 -7.27 1.53 4.64
C GLY A 60 -7.77 0.10 4.80
N ILE A 61 -8.55 -0.15 5.85
CA ILE A 61 -9.23 -1.44 6.08
C ILE A 61 -10.72 -1.14 6.21
N ALA A 62 -11.54 -1.84 5.44
CA ALA A 62 -12.99 -1.70 5.47
C ALA A 62 -13.65 -3.05 5.17
N GLY A 63 -14.46 -3.54 6.11
CA GLY A 63 -15.08 -4.87 6.02
C GLY A 63 -14.04 -5.97 5.84
N ASP A 64 -14.15 -6.70 4.75
CA ASP A 64 -13.31 -7.87 4.43
C ASP A 64 -12.05 -7.50 3.62
N TYR A 65 -11.82 -6.22 3.36
CA TYR A 65 -10.77 -5.74 2.46
C TYR A 65 -9.76 -4.85 3.19
N ALA A 66 -8.50 -4.99 2.79
CA ALA A 66 -7.40 -4.11 3.17
C ALA A 66 -6.66 -3.65 1.92
N HIS A 67 -6.32 -2.36 1.89
CA HIS A 67 -5.49 -1.75 0.86
C HIS A 67 -4.35 -1.01 1.54
N VAL A 68 -3.15 -1.13 0.97
CA VAL A 68 -2.01 -0.29 1.33
C VAL A 68 -1.42 0.28 0.05
N TRP A 69 -1.07 1.55 0.08
CA TRP A 69 -0.35 2.21 -1.00
C TRP A 69 0.98 2.76 -0.51
N PHE A 70 1.96 2.78 -1.40
CA PHE A 70 3.30 3.32 -1.18
C PHE A 70 3.57 4.43 -2.17
N GLY A 71 4.21 5.50 -1.71
CA GLY A 71 4.48 6.70 -2.48
C GLY A 71 5.95 7.09 -2.46
N HIS A 72 6.45 7.63 -3.56
CA HIS A 72 7.82 8.15 -3.66
C HIS A 72 7.99 9.58 -3.17
N GLU A 73 6.91 10.36 -3.11
CA GLU A 73 6.95 11.71 -2.55
C GLU A 73 6.81 11.64 -1.02
N PRO A 74 7.39 12.60 -0.28
CA PRO A 74 7.16 12.71 1.15
C PRO A 74 5.68 12.89 1.47
N ASP A 75 5.26 12.40 2.65
CA ASP A 75 3.94 12.69 3.19
C ASP A 75 3.79 14.22 3.38
N PRO A 76 2.83 14.89 2.71
CA PRO A 76 2.66 16.32 2.85
C PRO A 76 2.29 16.69 4.29
N LEU A 77 2.93 17.74 4.80
CA LEU A 77 2.54 18.35 6.08
C LEU A 77 1.10 18.86 5.97
N ARG A 78 0.27 18.47 6.94
CA ARG A 78 -1.15 18.82 7.01
C ARG A 78 -1.37 20.24 7.55
#